data_AF-A0A929GGV3-F1
#
_entry.id   AF-A0A929GGV3-F1
#
_cell.length_a   1.000
_cell.length_b   1.000
_cell.length_c   1.000
_cell.angle_alpha   90.00
_cell.angle_beta   90.00
_cell.angle_gamma   90.00
#
_symmetry.space_group_name_H-M   'P 1'
#
loop_
_entity.id
_entity.type
_entity.pdbx_description
1 polymer ?
#
loop_
_entity_poly.entity_id
_entity_poly.type
_entity_poly.pdbx_seq_one_letter_code
_entity_poly.pdbx_strand_id
1 'polypeptide(L)' 'VYDDGFAKMLEVEIGIQDNTNIEIKSGLEDGQLVVTGPYSLISKTLKEGDELKKTERKDLFKED' A
#
# COMPACT_ATOMS: atom_id res chain seq x y z
N VAL A 1 2.00 3.64 3.07
CA VAL A 1 3.41 3.27 2.83
C VAL A 1 3.92 2.42 3.98
N TYR A 2 4.94 1.62 3.74
CA TYR A 2 5.66 0.88 4.77
C TYR A 2 6.75 1.77 5.34
N ASP A 3 6.71 2.01 6.65
CA ASP A 3 7.65 2.84 7.39
C ASP A 3 8.20 2.02 8.58
N ASP A 4 9.42 1.50 8.44
CA ASP A 4 10.14 0.72 9.45
C ASP A 4 9.32 -0.39 10.17
N GLY A 5 8.53 -1.15 9.42
CA GLY A 5 7.71 -2.22 9.98
C GLY A 5 6.29 -1.81 10.31
N PHE A 6 5.90 -0.56 10.06
CA PHE A 6 4.57 -0.06 10.34
C PHE A 6 3.87 0.51 9.10
N ALA A 7 2.55 0.47 9.12
CA ALA A 7 1.70 1.09 8.11
C ALA A 7 1.58 2.60 8.38
N LYS A 8 1.84 3.41 7.36
CA LYS A 8 1.68 4.86 7.41
C LYS A 8 0.82 5.37 6.26
N MET A 9 -0.23 6.11 6.57
CA MET A 9 -1.14 6.74 5.65
C MET A 9 -0.51 8.04 5.19
N LEU A 10 -0.47 8.20 3.88
CA LEU A 10 0.18 9.33 3.23
C LEU A 10 -0.81 9.92 2.25
N GLU A 11 -1.06 11.22 2.38
CA GLU A 11 -1.87 11.95 1.43
C GLU A 11 -1.07 12.17 0.15
N VAL A 12 -1.68 11.84 -0.99
CA VAL A 12 -1.06 11.95 -2.31
C VAL A 12 -1.98 12.73 -3.24
N GLU A 13 -1.37 13.47 -4.15
CA GLU A 13 -2.10 14.11 -5.24
C GLU A 13 -2.11 13.18 -6.45
N ILE A 14 -3.30 12.90 -6.97
CA ILE A 14 -3.49 12.04 -8.13
C ILE A 14 -3.68 12.84 -9.42
N GLY A 15 -3.23 12.27 -10.53
CA GLY A 15 -3.38 12.80 -11.88
C GLY A 15 -4.45 12.07 -12.67
N ILE A 16 -4.10 11.74 -13.91
CA ILE A 16 -4.97 10.95 -14.80
C ILE A 16 -5.00 9.51 -14.30
N GLN A 17 -6.15 8.86 -14.35
CA GLN A 17 -6.30 7.46 -13.95
C GLN A 17 -7.19 6.72 -14.96
N ASP A 18 -6.99 5.40 -15.03
CA ASP A 18 -7.83 4.45 -15.73
C ASP A 18 -8.28 3.32 -14.76
N ASN A 19 -8.92 2.27 -15.28
CA ASN A 19 -9.44 1.17 -14.47
C ASN A 19 -8.35 0.33 -13.78
N THR A 20 -7.10 0.47 -14.20
CA THR A 20 -5.96 -0.35 -13.78
C THR A 20 -4.81 0.46 -13.19
N ASN A 21 -4.68 1.73 -13.56
CA ASN A 21 -3.56 2.59 -13.18
C ASN A 21 -4.04 3.95 -12.66
N ILE A 22 -3.31 4.47 -11.67
CA ILE A 22 -3.50 5.83 -11.14
C ILE A 22 -2.15 6.53 -11.24
N GLU A 23 -2.11 7.71 -11.87
CA GLU A 23 -0.93 8.58 -11.86
C GLU A 23 -0.81 9.30 -10.52
N ILE A 24 0.38 9.28 -9.91
CA ILE A 24 0.70 10.06 -8.70
C ILE A 24 1.51 11.28 -9.11
N LYS A 25 1.02 12.47 -8.79
CA LYS A 25 1.68 13.76 -9.09
C LYS A 25 2.60 14.22 -7.96
N SER A 26 2.17 14.05 -6.72
CA SER A 26 2.91 14.51 -5.53
C SER A 26 2.50 13.74 -4.28
N GLY A 27 3.27 13.90 -3.20
CA GLY A 27 3.01 13.26 -1.91
C GLY A 27 3.65 11.88 -1.74
N LEU A 28 4.38 11.37 -2.73
CA LEU A 28 5.19 10.15 -2.61
C LEU A 28 6.62 10.45 -3.08
N GLU A 29 7.61 9.91 -2.37
CA GLU A 29 9.03 10.08 -2.67
C GLU A 29 9.61 8.81 -3.32
N ASP A 30 10.65 8.99 -4.14
CA ASP A 30 11.37 7.88 -4.75
C ASP A 30 11.96 6.95 -3.70
N GLY A 31 11.78 5.64 -3.90
CA GLY A 31 12.24 4.61 -2.97
C GLY A 31 11.30 4.31 -1.81
N GLN A 32 10.20 5.05 -1.64
CA GLN A 32 9.17 4.69 -0.67
C GLN A 32 8.46 3.39 -1.06
N LEU A 33 8.23 2.53 -0.08
CA LEU A 33 7.58 1.25 -0.28
C LEU A 33 6.06 1.40 -0.11
N VAL A 34 5.33 1.22 -1.22
CA VAL A 34 3.86 1.21 -1.22
C VAL A 34 3.35 -0.14 -0.71
N VAL A 35 2.39 -0.10 0.21
CA VAL A 35 1.77 -1.31 0.75
C VAL A 35 0.71 -1.79 -0.24
N THR A 36 0.80 -3.04 -0.67
CA THR A 36 -0.12 -3.66 -1.64
C THR A 36 -0.62 -5.00 -1.13
N GLY A 37 -1.87 -5.35 -1.44
CA GLY A 37 -2.53 -6.55 -0.94
C GLY A 37 -4.01 -6.58 -1.34
N PRO A 38 -4.79 -7.56 -0.84
CA PRO A 38 -6.22 -7.65 -1.12
C PRO A 38 -6.96 -6.38 -0.71
N TYR A 39 -7.87 -5.91 -1.58
CA TYR A 39 -8.63 -4.68 -1.34
C TYR A 39 -9.38 -4.69 -0.01
N SER A 40 -10.00 -5.82 0.36
CA SER A 40 -10.71 -5.97 1.62
C SER A 40 -9.81 -5.77 2.84
N LEU A 41 -8.58 -6.28 2.78
CA LEU A 41 -7.59 -6.14 3.85
C LEU A 41 -7.18 -4.68 4.01
N ILE A 42 -6.84 -4.01 2.90
CA ILE A 42 -6.38 -2.61 2.91
C ILE A 42 -7.50 -1.66 3.32
N SER A 43 -8.71 -1.84 2.77
CA SER A 43 -9.81 -0.88 2.97
C SER A 43 -10.54 -1.05 4.30
N LYS A 44 -10.50 -2.24 4.93
CA LYS A 44 -11.29 -2.52 6.14
C LYS A 44 -10.46 -2.85 7.37
N THR A 45 -9.30 -3.48 7.20
CA THR A 45 -8.53 -4.03 8.31
C THR A 45 -7.30 -3.17 8.61
N LEU A 46 -6.55 -2.79 7.59
CA LEU A 46 -5.31 -2.04 7.73
C LEU A 46 -5.59 -0.62 8.24
N LYS A 47 -4.90 -0.24 9.31
CA LYS A 47 -4.96 1.08 9.94
C LYS A 47 -3.58 1.71 10.04
N GLU A 48 -3.58 3.01 10.33
CA GLU A 48 -2.36 3.73 10.70
C GLU A 48 -1.67 3.07 11.90
N GLY A 49 -0.38 2.84 11.79
CA GLY A 49 0.46 2.27 12.86
C GLY A 49 0.37 0.75 13.01
N ASP A 50 -0.38 0.05 12.15
CA ASP A 50 -0.40 -1.42 12.17
C ASP A 50 0.98 -1.99 11.81
N GLU A 51 1.37 -3.07 12.49
CA GLU A 51 2.62 -3.77 12.19
C GLU A 51 2.51 -4.53 10.86
N LEU A 52 3.57 -4.42 10.05
CA LEU A 52 3.67 -4.97 8.71
C LEU A 52 4.90 -5.84 8.56
N LYS A 53 4.70 -7.04 8.02
CA LYS A 53 5.78 -7.92 7.59
C LYS A 53 5.92 -7.90 6.08
N LYS A 54 7.13 -7.65 5.58
CA LYS A 54 7.43 -7.79 4.15
C LYS A 54 7.26 -9.25 3.73
N THR A 55 6.51 -9.47 2.67
CA THR A 55 6.25 -10.79 2.11
C THR A 55 6.19 -10.69 0.59
N GLU A 56 6.41 -11.79 -0.11
CA GLU A 56 6.26 -11.80 -1.56
C GLU A 56 4.78 -11.89 -1.97
N ARG A 57 4.44 -11.36 -3.15
CA ARG A 57 3.08 -11.42 -3.68
C ARG A 57 2.52 -12.84 -3.73
N LYS A 58 3.35 -13.85 -3.96
CA LYS A 58 2.94 -15.26 -4.02
C LYS A 58 2.51 -15.81 -2.66
N ASP A 59 3.07 -15.28 -1.58
CA ASP A 59 2.79 -15.72 -0.22
C ASP A 59 1.56 -15.02 0.38
N LEU A 60 1.10 -13.90 -0.21
CA LEU A 60 -0.13 -13.20 0.20
C LEU A 60 -1.42 -13.99 -0.08
N PHE A 61 -1.37 -14.95 -1.01
CA PHE A 61 -2.54 -15.73 -1.46
C PHE A 61 -2.43 -17.21 -1.09
N LYS A 62 -1.49 -17.59 -0.23
CA LYS A 62 -1.47 -18.94 0.33
C LYS A 62 -2.59 -19.03 1.37
N GLU A 63 -3.62 -19.80 1.04
CA GLU A 63 -4.57 -20.33 2.02
C GLU A 63 -3.83 -21.43 2.81
N ASP A 64 -3.79 -21.30 4.15
CA ASP A 64 -3.38 -22.39 5.05
C ASP A 64 -4.40 -23.54 5.03
#